data_AF-A0A4Q2DL75-F1
#
_entry.id   AF-A0A4Q2DL75-F1
#
_cell.length_a   1.000
_cell.length_b   1.000
_cell.length_c   1.000
_cell.angle_alpha   90.00
_cell.angle_beta   90.00
_cell.angle_gamma   90.00
#
_symmetry.space_group_name_H-M   'P 1'
#
loop_
_entity.id
_entity.type
_entity.pdbx_description
1 polymer ?
#
loop_
_entity_poly.entity_id
_entity_poly.type
_entity_poly.pdbx_seq_one_letter_code
_entity_poly.pdbx_strand_id
1 'polypeptide(L)'
;MNAYSSLPPCLDDTSSLDRAPSKVNQPHNQSNLIQHSRKLFLQTYSSAFIESALAPAKYALFQLLGAALLQIFHCPGSPPYAISAKIGAFGGIVVTIFYLMLVLTGNTAHCATRAQNEEDVNDLRHPGQSVMMLVHEMLYSTLASIIGCMGYTMTGPLPVSLPIHAFSGCVGPAVFLSSLFVIVGTVWCIVKAQKKLLDWYAGY
;
A
#
# COMPACT_ATOMS: atom_id res chain seq x y z
N MET A 1 2.05 7.09 -44.26
CA MET A 1 2.00 5.71 -44.78
C MET A 1 2.67 4.80 -43.77
N ASN A 2 1.88 3.82 -43.35
CA ASN A 2 2.08 2.72 -42.40
C ASN A 2 3.51 2.16 -42.28
N ALA A 3 3.98 1.99 -41.04
CA ALA A 3 4.98 0.98 -40.70
C ALA A 3 4.26 -0.14 -39.94
N TYR A 4 4.08 -1.27 -40.63
CA TYR A 4 3.49 -2.50 -40.10
C TYR A 4 4.48 -3.21 -39.18
N SER A 5 3.91 -3.75 -38.10
CA SER A 5 4.52 -4.64 -37.13
C SER A 5 4.99 -5.94 -37.78
N SER A 6 6.27 -6.26 -37.61
CA SER A 6 6.87 -7.53 -38.01
C SER A 6 6.58 -8.62 -36.97
N LEU A 7 5.74 -9.58 -37.33
CA LEU A 7 5.74 -10.93 -36.76
C LEU A 7 6.87 -11.75 -37.40
N PRO A 8 7.63 -12.57 -36.66
CA PRO A 8 8.44 -13.62 -37.25
C PRO A 8 7.65 -14.94 -37.41
N PRO A 9 8.05 -15.81 -38.37
CA PRO A 9 7.22 -16.87 -38.92
C PRO A 9 7.56 -18.27 -38.39
N CYS A 10 6.54 -19.15 -38.49
CA CYS A 10 6.57 -20.56 -38.89
C CYS A 10 7.42 -21.59 -38.11
N LEU A 11 6.83 -22.73 -37.73
CA LEU A 11 6.93 -23.97 -38.52
C LEU A 11 6.13 -25.11 -37.86
N ASP A 12 5.14 -25.64 -38.59
CA ASP A 12 4.64 -27.00 -38.43
C ASP A 12 5.54 -27.94 -39.24
N ASP A 13 5.90 -29.10 -38.68
CA ASP A 13 5.89 -30.35 -39.45
C ASP A 13 5.96 -31.60 -38.56
N THR A 14 5.01 -32.50 -38.82
CA THR A 14 4.83 -33.85 -38.28
C THR A 14 5.73 -34.88 -38.97
N SER A 15 6.46 -35.73 -38.23
CA SER A 15 6.44 -37.21 -38.41
C SER A 15 7.50 -37.97 -37.56
N SER A 16 6.98 -38.92 -36.79
CA SER A 16 7.53 -40.21 -36.32
C SER A 16 9.04 -40.51 -36.38
N LEU A 17 9.64 -40.80 -35.22
CA LEU A 17 10.48 -42.01 -35.07
C LEU A 17 10.65 -42.40 -33.58
N ASP A 18 10.64 -43.72 -33.36
CA ASP A 18 10.68 -44.45 -32.09
C ASP A 18 11.66 -43.95 -31.02
N ARG A 19 11.16 -43.79 -29.79
CA ARG A 19 11.98 -44.04 -28.59
C ARG A 19 11.13 -44.48 -27.39
N ALA A 20 11.60 -45.57 -26.79
CA ALA A 20 11.10 -46.33 -25.66
C ALA A 20 10.45 -45.54 -24.49
N PRO A 21 9.57 -46.19 -23.69
CA PRO A 21 8.90 -45.57 -22.56
C PRO A 21 9.90 -45.28 -21.43
N SER A 22 10.41 -44.05 -21.39
CA SER A 22 11.06 -43.54 -20.19
C SER A 22 9.97 -43.31 -19.14
N LYS A 23 9.84 -44.25 -18.21
CA LYS A 23 9.21 -44.04 -16.91
C LYS A 23 9.99 -42.92 -16.18
N VAL A 24 9.64 -41.67 -16.46
CA VAL A 24 10.03 -40.54 -15.61
C VAL A 24 9.06 -40.49 -14.45
N ASN A 25 9.37 -41.28 -13.42
CA ASN A 25 8.90 -41.06 -12.07
C ASN A 25 9.43 -39.69 -11.60
N GLN A 26 8.63 -38.63 -11.70
CA GLN A 26 8.83 -37.42 -10.89
C GLN A 26 7.51 -36.76 -10.47
N PRO A 27 6.74 -37.40 -9.55
CA PRO A 27 5.63 -36.73 -8.85
C PRO A 27 6.11 -35.77 -7.75
N HIS A 28 7.42 -35.69 -7.47
CA HIS A 28 7.94 -34.97 -6.29
C HIS A 28 8.27 -33.48 -6.53
N ASN A 29 8.41 -33.04 -7.78
CA ASN A 29 8.69 -31.62 -8.08
C ASN A 29 7.43 -30.76 -8.23
N GLN A 30 6.30 -31.33 -8.66
CA GLN A 30 5.03 -30.59 -8.71
C GLN A 30 4.47 -30.28 -7.32
N SER A 31 4.69 -31.15 -6.33
CA SER A 31 4.21 -30.95 -4.96
C SER A 31 4.88 -29.74 -4.29
N ASN A 32 6.18 -29.52 -4.52
CA ASN A 32 6.89 -28.33 -4.03
C ASN A 32 6.43 -27.04 -4.71
N LEU A 33 6.14 -27.08 -6.02
CA LEU A 33 5.67 -25.92 -6.78
C LEU A 33 4.23 -25.51 -6.39
N ILE A 34 3.36 -26.49 -6.13
CA ILE A 34 1.99 -26.26 -5.63
C ILE A 34 1.99 -25.77 -4.18
N GLN A 35 2.89 -26.27 -3.33
CA GLN A 35 3.04 -25.76 -1.97
C GLN A 35 3.62 -24.35 -1.93
N HIS A 36 4.59 -24.05 -2.80
CA HIS A 36 5.18 -22.71 -2.92
C HIS A 36 4.17 -21.69 -3.46
N SER A 37 3.39 -22.06 -4.49
CA SER A 37 2.34 -21.18 -5.02
C SER A 37 1.21 -20.95 -4.02
N ARG A 38 0.82 -21.97 -3.24
CA ARG A 38 -0.15 -21.79 -2.14
C ARG A 38 0.38 -20.91 -1.01
N LYS A 39 1.67 -21.00 -0.66
CA LYS A 39 2.28 -20.15 0.36
C LYS A 39 2.34 -18.69 -0.09
N LEU A 40 2.78 -18.42 -1.32
CA LEU A 40 2.78 -17.07 -1.89
C LEU A 40 1.36 -16.51 -1.99
N PHE A 41 0.41 -17.31 -2.50
CA PHE A 41 -0.99 -16.91 -2.58
C PHE A 41 -1.57 -16.60 -1.19
N LEU A 42 -1.33 -17.43 -0.18
CA LEU A 42 -1.80 -17.14 1.18
C LEU A 42 -1.14 -15.87 1.75
N GLN A 43 0.15 -15.66 1.49
CA GLN A 43 0.89 -14.51 2.01
C GLN A 43 0.41 -13.20 1.37
N THR A 44 0.29 -13.14 0.03
CA THR A 44 -0.18 -11.95 -0.69
C THR A 44 -1.65 -11.61 -0.39
N TYR A 45 -2.52 -12.62 -0.27
CA TYR A 45 -3.93 -12.37 0.05
C TYR A 45 -4.11 -11.98 1.52
N SER A 46 -3.30 -12.53 2.42
CA SER A 46 -3.32 -12.13 3.83
C SER A 46 -2.85 -10.68 4.03
N SER A 47 -1.80 -10.25 3.33
CA SER A 47 -1.30 -8.87 3.43
C SER A 47 -2.29 -7.86 2.87
N ALA A 48 -2.86 -8.12 1.68
CA ALA A 48 -3.87 -7.25 1.08
C ALA A 48 -5.14 -7.16 1.91
N PHE A 49 -5.56 -8.27 2.55
CA PHE A 49 -6.71 -8.30 3.44
C PHE A 49 -6.45 -7.50 4.72
N ILE A 50 -5.30 -7.69 5.36
CA ILE A 50 -4.92 -6.93 6.57
C ILE A 50 -4.81 -5.44 6.25
N GLU A 51 -4.20 -5.09 5.12
CA GLU A 51 -4.09 -3.69 4.68
C GLU A 51 -5.47 -3.07 4.44
N SER A 52 -6.36 -3.80 3.77
CA SER A 52 -7.75 -3.37 3.55
C SER A 52 -8.49 -3.20 4.88
N ALA A 53 -8.35 -4.14 5.82
CA ALA A 53 -8.99 -4.07 7.12
C ALA A 53 -8.49 -2.88 7.97
N LEU A 54 -7.21 -2.50 7.82
CA LEU A 54 -6.60 -1.38 8.53
C LEU A 54 -6.76 -0.04 7.81
N ALA A 55 -7.17 -0.03 6.54
CA ALA A 55 -7.32 1.18 5.74
C ALA A 55 -8.22 2.25 6.40
N PRO A 56 -9.40 1.93 6.99
CA PRO A 56 -10.21 2.93 7.71
C PRO A 56 -9.45 3.62 8.84
N ALA A 57 -8.69 2.86 9.64
CA ALA A 57 -7.89 3.40 10.73
C ALA A 57 -6.71 4.23 10.21
N LYS A 58 -6.05 3.77 9.14
CA LYS A 58 -4.96 4.48 8.45
C LYS A 58 -5.41 5.86 7.96
N TYR A 59 -6.53 5.93 7.24
CA TYR A 59 -7.04 7.20 6.72
C TYR A 59 -7.61 8.11 7.83
N ALA A 60 -8.19 7.55 8.90
CA ALA A 60 -8.58 8.32 10.08
C ALA A 60 -7.36 9.00 10.74
N LEU A 61 -6.26 8.26 10.86
CA LEU A 61 -5.02 8.74 11.46
C LEU A 61 -4.35 9.81 10.58
N PHE A 62 -4.30 9.62 9.26
CA PHE A 62 -3.81 10.65 8.32
C PHE A 62 -4.65 11.93 8.42
N GLN A 63 -5.97 11.81 8.45
CA GLN A 63 -6.85 12.96 8.56
C GLN A 63 -6.68 13.68 9.90
N LEU A 64 -6.47 12.94 11.00
CA LEU A 64 -6.22 13.52 12.32
C LEU A 64 -4.87 14.25 12.39
N LEU A 65 -3.81 13.67 11.82
CA LEU A 65 -2.48 14.29 11.76
C LEU A 65 -2.48 15.56 10.89
N GLY A 66 -3.17 15.53 9.74
CA GLY A 66 -3.36 16.71 8.90
C GLY A 66 -4.10 17.83 9.64
N ALA A 67 -5.16 17.48 10.37
CA ALA A 67 -5.92 18.43 11.17
C ALA A 67 -5.09 19.01 12.32
N ALA A 68 -4.27 18.19 12.98
CA ALA A 68 -3.34 18.64 14.02
C ALA A 68 -2.31 19.62 13.48
N LEU A 69 -1.75 19.35 12.29
CA LEU A 69 -0.83 20.29 11.65
C LEU A 69 -1.51 21.64 11.37
N LEU A 70 -2.73 21.63 10.82
CA LEU A 70 -3.49 22.86 10.56
C LEU A 70 -3.80 23.66 11.83
N GLN A 71 -4.07 22.98 12.95
CA GLN A 71 -4.28 23.64 14.24
C GLN A 71 -2.99 24.27 14.78
N ILE A 72 -1.85 23.58 14.66
CA ILE A 72 -0.54 24.13 15.07
C ILE A 72 -0.23 25.43 14.30
N PHE A 73 -0.55 25.48 13.01
CA PHE A 73 -0.38 26.67 12.19
C PHE A 73 -1.52 27.70 12.29
N HIS A 74 -2.44 27.55 13.24
CA HIS A 74 -3.55 28.48 13.50
C HIS A 74 -4.39 28.79 12.24
N CYS A 75 -4.62 27.79 11.38
CA CYS A 75 -5.43 27.98 10.19
C CYS A 75 -6.89 28.27 10.56
N PRO A 76 -7.49 29.40 10.13
CA PRO A 76 -8.88 29.71 10.44
C PRO A 76 -9.81 28.65 9.85
N GLY A 77 -10.70 28.11 10.68
CA GLY A 77 -11.59 27.00 10.28
C GLY A 77 -10.96 25.62 10.39
N SER A 78 -9.86 25.47 11.13
CA SER A 78 -9.26 24.16 11.42
C SER A 78 -10.31 23.20 11.98
N PRO A 79 -10.43 21.98 11.42
CA PRO A 79 -11.50 21.09 11.80
C PRO A 79 -11.24 20.48 13.18
N PRO A 80 -12.27 20.25 13.99
CA PRO A 80 -12.09 19.58 15.28
C PRO A 80 -11.63 18.13 15.05
N TYR A 81 -10.78 17.63 15.95
CA TYR A 81 -10.14 16.32 15.83
C TYR A 81 -11.14 15.17 15.67
N ALA A 82 -12.21 15.19 16.46
CA ALA A 82 -13.23 14.14 16.43
C ALA A 82 -13.96 14.06 15.08
N ILE A 83 -14.27 15.20 14.46
CA ILE A 83 -14.93 15.23 13.15
C ILE A 83 -13.96 14.80 12.06
N SER A 84 -12.70 15.26 12.13
CA SER A 84 -11.64 14.85 11.21
C SER A 84 -11.42 13.33 11.22
N ALA A 85 -11.32 12.72 12.40
CA ALA A 85 -11.18 11.27 12.51
C ALA A 85 -12.38 10.51 11.92
N LYS A 86 -13.61 10.98 12.18
CA LYS A 86 -14.84 10.38 11.61
C LYS A 86 -14.89 10.47 10.09
N ILE A 87 -14.56 11.64 9.53
CA ILE A 87 -14.49 11.87 8.08
C ILE A 87 -13.46 10.94 7.44
N GLY A 88 -12.25 10.88 8.01
CA GLY A 88 -11.18 10.01 7.53
C GLY A 88 -11.56 8.53 7.61
N ALA A 89 -12.16 8.09 8.72
CA ALA A 89 -12.60 6.70 8.90
C ALA A 89 -13.70 6.31 7.90
N PHE A 90 -14.75 7.14 7.77
CA PHE A 90 -15.86 6.86 6.85
C PHE A 90 -15.39 6.85 5.39
N GLY A 91 -14.60 7.86 5.00
CA GLY A 91 -13.96 7.90 3.70
C GLY A 91 -13.10 6.67 3.41
N GLY A 92 -12.30 6.26 4.40
CA GLY A 92 -11.48 5.07 4.33
C GLY A 92 -12.29 3.79 4.14
N ILE A 93 -13.43 3.64 4.81
CA ILE A 93 -14.34 2.50 4.60
C ILE A 93 -14.81 2.45 3.14
N VAL A 94 -15.26 3.57 2.57
CA VAL A 94 -15.76 3.59 1.18
C VAL A 94 -14.65 3.24 0.19
N VAL A 95 -13.46 3.80 0.35
CA VAL A 95 -12.29 3.47 -0.48
C VAL A 95 -11.92 2.00 -0.35
N THR A 96 -11.98 1.44 0.86
CA THR A 96 -11.71 0.02 1.12
C THR A 96 -12.72 -0.89 0.44
N ILE A 97 -14.02 -0.58 0.53
CA ILE A 97 -15.07 -1.34 -0.15
C ILE A 97 -14.84 -1.31 -1.66
N PHE A 98 -14.53 -0.15 -2.23
CA PHE A 98 -14.26 -0.01 -3.65
C PHE A 98 -13.02 -0.81 -4.07
N TYR A 99 -11.95 -0.77 -3.28
CA TYR A 99 -10.75 -1.57 -3.49
C TYR A 99 -11.06 -3.08 -3.44
N LEU A 100 -11.77 -3.55 -2.42
CA LEU A 100 -12.18 -4.95 -2.32
C LEU A 100 -13.07 -5.38 -3.49
N MET A 101 -14.01 -4.53 -3.92
CA MET A 101 -14.84 -4.80 -5.10
C MET A 101 -14.01 -4.93 -6.38
N LEU A 102 -13.01 -4.06 -6.57
CA LEU A 102 -12.08 -4.16 -7.70
C LEU A 102 -11.25 -5.44 -7.63
N VAL A 103 -10.78 -5.83 -6.45
CA VAL A 103 -10.04 -7.08 -6.24
C VAL A 103 -10.91 -8.31 -6.52
N LEU A 104 -12.20 -8.28 -6.14
CA LEU A 104 -13.13 -9.38 -6.37
C LEU A 104 -13.61 -9.48 -7.83
N THR A 105 -13.75 -8.34 -8.53
CA THR A 105 -14.27 -8.27 -9.90
C THR A 105 -13.16 -8.39 -10.95
N GLY A 106 -11.95 -7.93 -10.63
CA GLY A 106 -10.78 -8.08 -11.47
C GLY A 106 -10.31 -9.52 -11.46
N ASN A 107 -10.61 -10.26 -12.54
CA ASN A 107 -10.10 -11.61 -12.80
C ASN A 107 -8.66 -11.76 -12.26
N THR A 108 -8.50 -12.74 -11.38
CA THR A 108 -7.32 -13.10 -10.56
C THR A 108 -5.96 -13.14 -11.27
N ALA A 109 -5.94 -13.04 -12.60
CA ALA A 109 -4.74 -12.98 -13.42
C ALA A 109 -3.93 -11.68 -13.23
N HIS A 110 -4.56 -10.50 -13.12
CA HIS A 110 -3.80 -9.23 -13.08
C HIS A 110 -3.27 -8.83 -11.70
N CYS A 111 -3.95 -9.21 -10.61
CA CYS A 111 -3.45 -8.93 -9.26
C CYS A 111 -2.26 -9.81 -8.89
N ALA A 112 -2.20 -11.05 -9.38
CA ALA A 112 -1.04 -11.94 -9.20
C ALA A 112 0.19 -11.41 -9.95
N THR A 113 0.03 -10.83 -11.15
CA THR A 113 1.15 -10.25 -11.90
C THR A 113 1.73 -9.00 -11.24
N ARG A 114 0.92 -8.19 -10.55
CA ARG A 114 1.43 -7.02 -9.82
C ARG A 114 2.24 -7.42 -8.58
N ALA A 115 1.80 -8.45 -7.86
CA ALA A 115 2.54 -9.00 -6.73
C ALA A 115 3.86 -9.68 -7.17
N GLN A 116 3.86 -10.42 -8.29
CA GLN A 116 5.09 -11.00 -8.84
C GLN A 116 6.06 -9.95 -9.39
N ASN A 117 5.57 -8.87 -10.01
CA ASN A 117 6.42 -7.78 -10.49
C ASN A 117 6.97 -6.90 -9.36
N GLU A 118 6.44 -6.98 -8.14
CA GLU A 118 7.02 -6.31 -6.97
C GLU A 118 8.04 -7.18 -6.22
N GLU A 119 7.96 -8.52 -6.33
CA GLU A 119 8.96 -9.43 -5.75
C GLU A 119 10.21 -9.59 -6.64
N ASP A 120 10.13 -9.43 -7.96
CA ASP A 120 11.30 -9.44 -8.86
C ASP A 120 12.05 -8.10 -8.93
N VAL A 121 11.55 -7.04 -8.29
CA VAL A 121 12.30 -5.77 -8.11
C VAL A 121 13.06 -5.83 -6.79
N ASN A 122 13.88 -6.87 -6.66
CA ASN A 122 14.69 -7.11 -5.47
C ASN A 122 16.08 -6.47 -5.54
N ASP A 123 16.33 -5.53 -6.45
CA ASP A 123 17.62 -4.83 -6.50
C ASP A 123 17.47 -3.37 -6.93
N LEU A 124 17.95 -2.47 -6.06
CA LEU A 124 17.87 -1.01 -6.12
C LEU A 124 16.48 -0.40 -5.87
N ARG A 125 16.22 -0.18 -4.58
CA ARG A 125 15.24 0.73 -4.00
C ARG A 125 15.41 2.16 -4.57
N HIS A 126 14.81 2.43 -5.72
CA HIS A 126 14.90 3.74 -6.35
C HIS A 126 14.12 4.76 -5.50
N PRO A 127 14.72 5.91 -5.13
CA PRO A 127 14.02 6.94 -4.36
C PRO A 127 12.73 7.40 -5.04
N GLY A 128 12.67 7.34 -6.38
CA GLY A 128 11.47 7.65 -7.17
C GLY A 128 10.26 6.77 -6.85
N GLN A 129 10.44 5.47 -6.57
CA GLN A 129 9.33 4.58 -6.24
C GLN A 129 8.72 4.90 -4.87
N SER A 130 9.56 5.27 -3.88
CA SER A 130 9.09 5.65 -2.55
C SER A 130 8.30 6.97 -2.58
N VAL A 131 8.74 7.94 -3.39
CA VAL A 131 8.01 9.20 -3.60
C VAL A 131 6.69 8.94 -4.31
N MET A 132 6.68 8.08 -5.34
CA MET A 132 5.46 7.73 -6.06
C MET A 132 4.43 7.06 -5.15
N MET A 133 4.87 6.17 -4.26
CA MET A 133 4.00 5.55 -3.27
C MET A 133 3.40 6.58 -2.31
N LEU A 134 4.20 7.53 -1.83
CA LEU A 134 3.70 8.64 -1.00
C LEU A 134 2.66 9.48 -1.74
N VAL A 135 2.89 9.82 -3.01
CA VAL A 135 1.92 10.57 -3.82
C VAL A 135 0.62 9.79 -3.97
N HIS A 136 0.68 8.48 -4.20
CA HIS A 136 -0.52 7.64 -4.22
C HIS A 136 -1.27 7.68 -2.87
N GLU A 137 -0.57 7.57 -1.75
CA GLU A 137 -1.17 7.67 -0.41
C GLU A 137 -1.82 9.05 -0.16
N MET A 138 -1.17 10.14 -0.59
CA MET A 138 -1.74 11.49 -0.53
C MET A 138 -3.03 11.59 -1.34
N LEU A 139 -3.05 11.03 -2.55
CA LEU A 139 -4.23 11.03 -3.42
C LEU A 139 -5.36 10.20 -2.81
N TYR A 140 -5.10 8.97 -2.36
CA TYR A 140 -6.12 8.12 -1.74
C TYR A 140 -6.65 8.71 -0.44
N SER A 141 -5.78 9.29 0.39
CA SER A 141 -6.18 9.99 1.61
C SER A 141 -7.03 11.23 1.32
N THR A 142 -6.69 11.98 0.27
CA THR A 142 -7.50 13.13 -0.19
C THR A 142 -8.87 12.67 -0.68
N LEU A 143 -8.94 11.63 -1.50
CA LEU A 143 -10.20 11.06 -1.99
C LEU A 143 -11.07 10.54 -0.85
N ALA A 144 -10.49 9.79 0.09
CA ALA A 144 -11.17 9.33 1.29
C ALA A 144 -11.75 10.54 2.06
N SER A 145 -10.96 11.59 2.24
CA SER A 145 -11.39 12.80 2.95
C SER A 145 -12.55 13.53 2.25
N ILE A 146 -12.52 13.63 0.92
CA ILE A 146 -13.60 14.23 0.13
C ILE A 146 -14.88 13.41 0.28
N ILE A 147 -14.80 12.08 0.09
CA ILE A 147 -15.95 11.17 0.23
C ILE A 147 -16.51 11.23 1.66
N GLY A 148 -15.63 11.21 2.66
CA GLY A 148 -15.98 11.35 4.06
C GLY A 148 -16.69 12.67 4.36
N CYS A 149 -16.18 13.77 3.82
CA CYS A 149 -16.73 15.11 3.98
C CYS A 149 -18.10 15.23 3.32
N MET A 150 -18.26 14.68 2.10
CA MET A 150 -19.56 14.63 1.41
C MET A 150 -20.58 13.81 2.21
N GLY A 151 -20.21 12.59 2.63
CA GLY A 151 -21.09 11.74 3.43
C GLY A 151 -21.49 12.40 4.76
N TYR A 152 -20.55 13.04 5.44
CA TYR A 152 -20.81 13.75 6.69
C TYR A 152 -21.66 15.01 6.47
N THR A 153 -21.47 15.75 5.38
CA THR A 153 -22.29 16.94 5.07
C THR A 153 -23.73 16.56 4.74
N MET A 154 -23.94 15.42 4.08
CA MET A 154 -25.28 14.94 3.74
C MET A 154 -26.05 14.38 4.94
N THR A 155 -25.35 13.89 5.97
CA THR A 155 -25.96 13.21 7.13
C THR A 155 -25.85 14.01 8.43
N GLY A 156 -24.99 15.03 8.45
CA GLY A 156 -24.61 15.77 9.63
C GLY A 156 -25.38 17.09 9.80
N PRO A 157 -25.42 17.61 11.04
CA PRO A 157 -26.16 18.83 11.37
C PRO A 157 -25.44 20.12 10.94
N LEU A 158 -24.14 20.07 10.63
CA LEU A 158 -23.36 21.24 10.26
C LEU A 158 -22.59 21.03 8.94
N PRO A 159 -22.55 22.05 8.06
CA PRO A 159 -21.71 22.02 6.88
C PRO A 159 -20.24 22.05 7.29
N VAL A 160 -19.45 21.13 6.73
CA VAL A 160 -18.00 21.06 6.93
C VAL A 160 -17.28 21.62 5.70
N SER A 161 -16.14 22.27 5.93
CA SER A 161 -15.34 22.84 4.85
C SER A 161 -14.58 21.76 4.09
N LEU A 162 -15.11 21.37 2.93
CA LEU A 162 -14.49 20.41 2.01
C LEU A 162 -13.02 20.74 1.68
N PRO A 163 -12.62 21.97 1.30
CA PRO A 163 -11.23 22.24 0.95
C PRO A 163 -10.27 22.04 2.13
N ILE A 164 -10.69 22.40 3.35
CA ILE A 164 -9.87 22.23 4.55
C ILE A 164 -9.68 20.75 4.87
N HIS A 165 -10.75 19.95 4.78
CA HIS A 165 -10.68 18.51 5.00
C HIS A 165 -9.85 17.79 3.92
N ALA A 166 -9.98 18.18 2.65
CA ALA A 166 -9.18 17.63 1.56
C ALA A 166 -7.68 17.94 1.73
N PHE A 167 -7.34 19.18 2.10
CA PHE A 167 -5.96 19.58 2.35
C PHE A 167 -5.36 18.84 3.54
N SER A 168 -6.12 18.71 4.64
CA SER A 168 -5.75 17.88 5.79
C SER A 168 -5.46 16.43 5.37
N GLY A 169 -6.32 15.84 4.53
CA GLY A 169 -6.13 14.48 4.01
C GLY A 169 -4.87 14.33 3.16
N CYS A 170 -4.55 15.34 2.35
CA CYS A 170 -3.35 15.37 1.52
C CYS A 170 -2.06 15.45 2.35
N VAL A 171 -2.03 16.30 3.39
CA VAL A 171 -0.82 16.53 4.18
C VAL A 171 -0.60 15.44 5.24
N GLY A 172 -1.67 14.77 5.69
CA GLY A 172 -1.65 13.70 6.68
C GLY A 172 -0.56 12.63 6.48
N PRO A 173 -0.46 11.98 5.31
CA PRO A 173 0.57 10.98 5.02
C PRO A 173 2.01 11.49 5.16
N ALA A 174 2.29 12.71 4.72
CA ALA A 174 3.61 13.32 4.87
C ALA A 174 3.97 13.57 6.34
N VAL A 175 3.01 14.08 7.12
CA VAL A 175 3.18 14.29 8.56
C VAL A 175 3.38 12.96 9.28
N PHE A 176 2.62 11.93 8.91
CA PHE A 176 2.77 10.58 9.45
C PHE A 176 4.18 10.04 9.20
N LEU A 177 4.65 10.02 7.95
CA LEU A 177 5.99 9.54 7.61
C LEU A 177 7.07 10.34 8.34
N SER A 178 6.95 11.67 8.37
CA SER A 178 7.90 12.53 9.08
C SER A 178 7.95 12.20 10.57
N SER A 179 6.79 12.00 11.22
CA SER A 179 6.72 11.60 12.62
C SER A 179 7.34 10.23 12.87
N LEU A 180 7.14 9.28 11.95
CA LEU A 180 7.70 7.94 12.02
C LEU A 180 9.22 7.97 11.90
N PHE A 181 9.78 8.77 10.99
CA PHE A 181 11.23 8.98 10.88
C PHE A 181 11.82 9.58 12.17
N VAL A 182 11.15 10.54 12.79
CA VAL A 182 11.59 11.12 14.07
C VAL A 182 11.60 10.07 15.18
N ILE A 183 10.54 9.26 15.30
CA ILE A 183 10.44 8.21 16.32
C ILE A 183 11.54 7.16 16.12
N VAL A 184 11.68 6.64 14.90
CA VAL A 184 12.70 5.62 14.57
C VAL A 184 14.10 6.17 14.79
N GLY A 185 14.37 7.41 14.36
CA GLY A 185 15.64 8.09 14.59
C GLY A 185 15.95 8.26 16.08
N THR A 186 14.95 8.63 16.87
CA THR A 186 15.10 8.80 18.33
C THR A 186 15.43 7.47 19.01
N VAL A 187 14.69 6.39 18.69
CA VAL A 187 14.97 5.05 19.21
C VAL A 187 16.37 4.60 18.82
N TRP A 188 16.78 4.82 17.58
CA TRP A 188 18.12 4.49 17.11
C TRP A 188 19.21 5.25 17.89
N CYS A 189 19.02 6.54 18.13
CA CYS A 189 19.92 7.36 18.94
C CYS A 189 20.02 6.85 20.38
N ILE A 190 18.89 6.50 21.01
CA ILE A 190 18.86 5.94 22.38
C ILE A 190 19.63 4.62 22.44
N VAL A 191 19.38 3.70 21.51
CA VAL A 191 20.08 2.40 21.47
C VAL A 191 21.59 2.60 21.26
N LYS A 192 21.99 3.51 20.38
CA LYS A 192 23.41 3.84 20.16
C LYS A 192 24.05 4.48 21.40
N ALA A 193 23.33 5.37 22.07
CA ALA A 193 23.81 6.01 23.30
C ALA A 193 23.98 4.98 24.43
N GLN A 194 23.01 4.08 24.60
CA GLN A 194 23.09 2.98 25.58
C GLN A 194 24.27 2.05 25.30
N LYS A 195 24.50 1.66 24.04
CA LYS A 195 25.67 0.85 23.67
C LYS A 195 26.97 1.54 24.03
N LYS A 196 27.14 2.82 23.65
CA LYS A 196 28.33 3.60 24.01
C LYS A 196 28.54 3.71 25.52
N LEU A 197 27.45 3.86 26.28
CA LEU A 197 27.51 3.96 27.74
C LEU A 197 27.93 2.61 28.36
N LEU A 198 27.42 1.50 27.87
CA LEU A 198 27.82 0.15 28.28
C LEU A 198 29.28 -0.15 27.92
N ASP A 199 29.72 0.20 26.71
CA ASP A 199 31.10 0.03 26.26
C ASP A 199 32.07 0.85 27.13
N TRP A 200 31.67 2.08 27.50
CA TRP A 200 32.43 2.91 28.43
C TRP A 200 32.51 2.28 29.82
N TYR A 201 31.38 1.80 30.36
CA TYR A 201 31.32 1.16 31.68
C TYR A 201 32.12 -0.14 31.75
N ALA A 202 32.12 -0.97 30.69
CA ALA A 202 32.88 -2.22 30.63
C ALA A 202 34.40 -2.03 30.45
N GLY A 203 34.83 -0.82 30.06
CA GLY A 203 36.25 -0.46 29.96
C GLY A 203 36.87 0.04 31.26
N TYR A 204 36.05 0.29 32.30
CA TYR A 204 36.48 0.60 33.67
C TYR A 204 36.34 -0.63 34.56
#